data_AF-A0A6V7XGX8-F1
#
_entry.id   AF-A0A6V7XGX8-F1
#
_cell.length_a   1.000
_cell.length_b   1.000
_cell.length_c   1.000
_cell.angle_alpha   90.00
_cell.angle_beta   90.00
_cell.angle_gamma   90.00
#
_symmetry.space_group_name_H-M   'P 1'
#
loop_
_entity.id
_entity.type
_entity.pdbx_description
1 polymer ?
#
loop_
_entity_poly.entity_id
_entity_poly.type
_entity_poly.pdbx_seq_one_letter_code
_entity_poly.pdbx_strand_id
1 'polypeptide(L)'
;MLLTVNDQYRRLPIINAKLNNLPIKCLIDTGASITVAPIELANVLGCTLTRSSSEAISASGHAIQVNYQSQVSITIAQKTIEITINFISSQTFSNKTFDIILGCDTLEHWPSVSIDLKNREVQFGRTPIKMSDHPNNMYFRISSANSISLNPNSQTIITGTIENEISTNSTYIITHLEEKMREKNIGMVPLVNNSQNGLIKIVLTNPTQNIINIHKNQHIALSSPLTLDSVNPNILIETEQINNISQENTKIIEDPKFKIDFTQAQVDQEDLNKLKELCEEFHDIFSKSQYDLGSYSDGQYDIITETEKPVASKPRRTPFRYKEELEKHIDQLVKAGVMVESDTPWLTPFVVVQKKDGVLGLV
;
A
#
# COMPACT_ATOMS: atom_id res chain seq x y z
N MET A 1 -16.78 -14.37 -12.04
CA MET A 1 -17.64 -14.58 -10.85
C MET A 1 -17.53 -16.04 -10.45
N LEU A 2 -16.77 -16.34 -9.40
CA LEU A 2 -16.69 -17.69 -8.85
C LEU A 2 -17.90 -17.95 -7.95
N LEU A 3 -18.71 -18.93 -8.30
CA LEU A 3 -19.80 -19.40 -7.46
C LEU A 3 -19.23 -20.34 -6.40
N THR A 4 -18.81 -19.78 -5.26
CA THR A 4 -18.39 -20.58 -4.10
C THR A 4 -19.48 -20.61 -3.05
N VAL A 5 -20.01 -21.79 -2.77
CA VAL A 5 -20.79 -22.06 -1.56
C VAL A 5 -19.78 -22.23 -0.42
N ASN A 6 -20.09 -21.70 0.76
CA ASN A 6 -19.25 -21.70 1.96
C ASN A 6 -19.18 -23.11 2.59
N ASP A 7 -18.76 -24.10 1.79
CA ASP A 7 -18.82 -25.51 2.08
C ASP A 7 -17.42 -26.11 1.96
N GLN A 8 -16.95 -26.78 3.03
CA GLN A 8 -15.57 -27.26 3.18
C GLN A 8 -15.17 -28.36 2.18
N TYR A 9 -16.07 -28.74 1.28
CA TYR A 9 -15.94 -29.89 0.38
C TYR A 9 -15.74 -29.52 -1.10
N ARG A 10 -15.90 -28.26 -1.51
CA ARG A 10 -15.70 -27.85 -2.91
C ARG A 10 -14.35 -27.14 -3.09
N ARG A 11 -13.40 -27.87 -3.70
CA ARG A 11 -12.02 -27.42 -3.90
C ARG A 11 -11.79 -26.90 -5.31
N LEU A 12 -11.40 -25.64 -5.43
CA LEU A 12 -11.02 -25.03 -6.69
C LEU A 12 -9.73 -25.66 -7.26
N PRO A 13 -9.52 -25.64 -8.59
CA PRO A 13 -8.29 -26.09 -9.24
C PRO A 13 -7.21 -25.01 -9.11
N ILE A 14 -6.60 -24.92 -7.93
CA ILE A 14 -5.55 -23.94 -7.63
C ILE A 14 -4.19 -24.63 -7.70
N ILE A 15 -3.21 -23.99 -8.33
CA ILE A 15 -1.81 -24.43 -8.34
C ILE A 15 -0.89 -23.36 -7.78
N ASN A 16 0.31 -23.77 -7.34
CA ASN A 16 1.40 -22.84 -7.04
C ASN A 16 2.19 -22.55 -8.32
N ALA A 17 2.54 -21.28 -8.53
CA ALA A 17 3.38 -20.80 -9.62
C ALA A 17 4.34 -19.73 -9.09
N LYS A 18 5.15 -19.15 -9.97
CA LYS A 18 5.91 -17.93 -9.67
C LYS A 18 5.62 -16.83 -10.69
N LEU A 19 5.37 -15.61 -10.23
CA LEU A 19 5.30 -14.40 -11.07
C LEU A 19 6.49 -13.51 -10.73
N ASN A 20 7.32 -13.15 -11.71
CA ASN A 20 8.57 -12.41 -11.44
C ASN A 20 9.39 -13.01 -10.26
N ASN A 21 9.46 -14.34 -10.22
CA ASN A 21 10.07 -15.15 -9.13
C ASN A 21 9.34 -15.16 -7.78
N LEU A 22 8.27 -14.37 -7.61
CA LEU A 22 7.46 -14.37 -6.39
C LEU A 22 6.48 -15.54 -6.40
N PRO A 23 6.42 -16.35 -5.33
CA PRO A 23 5.50 -17.47 -5.24
C PRO A 23 4.06 -16.95 -5.19
N ILE A 24 3.21 -17.51 -6.04
CA ILE A 24 1.81 -17.09 -6.18
C ILE A 24 0.88 -18.29 -6.32
N LYS A 25 -0.39 -18.10 -5.97
CA LYS A 25 -1.44 -19.07 -6.20
C LYS A 25 -2.32 -18.68 -7.37
N CYS A 26 -2.39 -19.60 -8.32
CA CYS A 26 -3.11 -19.44 -9.55
C CYS A 26 -4.36 -20.31 -9.51
N LEU A 27 -5.54 -19.69 -9.61
CA LEU A 27 -6.74 -20.42 -9.99
C LEU A 27 -6.69 -20.71 -11.49
N ILE A 28 -6.87 -21.97 -11.87
CA ILE A 28 -7.05 -22.35 -13.27
C ILE A 28 -8.52 -22.21 -13.63
N ASP A 29 -8.85 -21.24 -14.49
CA ASP A 29 -10.23 -20.97 -14.87
C ASP A 29 -10.40 -20.97 -16.40
N THR A 30 -10.84 -22.11 -16.93
CA THR A 30 -11.15 -22.25 -18.36
C THR A 30 -12.39 -21.46 -18.79
N GLY A 31 -13.15 -20.91 -17.84
CA GLY A 31 -14.28 -20.01 -18.09
C GLY A 31 -13.86 -18.53 -18.22
N ALA A 32 -12.62 -18.20 -17.89
CA ALA A 32 -12.07 -16.86 -18.08
C ALA A 32 -11.32 -16.79 -19.41
N SER A 33 -11.67 -15.85 -20.29
CA SER A 33 -10.95 -15.61 -21.55
C SER A 33 -9.63 -14.89 -21.34
N ILE A 34 -9.51 -14.12 -20.26
CA ILE A 34 -8.35 -13.30 -19.93
C ILE A 34 -7.82 -13.63 -18.52
N THR A 35 -6.50 -13.51 -18.35
CA THR A 35 -5.86 -13.60 -17.04
C THR A 35 -6.04 -12.30 -16.28
N VAL A 36 -6.55 -12.40 -15.05
CA VAL A 36 -6.90 -11.25 -14.21
C VAL A 36 -6.35 -11.38 -12.79
N ALA A 37 -5.95 -10.24 -12.22
CA ALA A 37 -5.45 -10.12 -10.85
C ALA A 37 -5.99 -8.86 -10.17
N PRO A 38 -6.04 -8.80 -8.83
CA PRO A 38 -6.28 -7.56 -8.11
C PRO A 38 -5.12 -6.59 -8.31
N ILE A 39 -5.42 -5.29 -8.43
CA ILE A 39 -4.43 -4.24 -8.70
C ILE A 39 -3.30 -4.18 -7.66
N GLU A 40 -3.56 -4.55 -6.41
CA GLU A 40 -2.59 -4.59 -5.32
C GLU A 40 -1.46 -5.58 -5.60
N LEU A 41 -1.72 -6.64 -6.39
CA LEU A 41 -0.69 -7.59 -6.78
C LEU A 41 0.37 -6.92 -7.68
N ALA A 42 0.01 -5.90 -8.47
CA ALA A 42 0.98 -5.18 -9.31
C ALA A 42 2.10 -4.53 -8.49
N ASN A 43 1.76 -3.97 -7.32
CA ASN A 43 2.72 -3.35 -6.40
C ASN A 43 3.69 -4.40 -5.85
N VAL A 44 3.17 -5.58 -5.47
CA VAL A 44 3.98 -6.69 -4.95
C VAL A 44 4.93 -7.22 -6.02
N LEU A 45 4.48 -7.28 -7.28
CA LEU A 45 5.27 -7.76 -8.40
C LEU A 45 6.29 -6.75 -8.96
N GLY A 46 6.23 -5.49 -8.53
CA GLY A 46 7.07 -4.41 -9.06
C GLY A 46 6.83 -4.14 -10.56
N CYS A 47 5.59 -4.32 -11.02
CA CYS A 47 5.25 -4.25 -12.43
C CYS A 47 5.10 -2.81 -12.95
N THR A 48 5.52 -2.56 -14.19
CA THR A 48 5.20 -1.31 -14.90
C THR A 48 3.79 -1.40 -15.49
N LEU A 49 2.86 -0.60 -14.97
CA LEU A 49 1.47 -0.62 -15.40
C LEU A 49 1.26 0.18 -16.69
N THR A 50 0.60 -0.44 -17.66
CA THR A 50 0.07 0.22 -18.85
C THR A 50 -1.43 0.43 -18.68
N ARG A 51 -1.95 1.63 -18.95
CA ARG A 51 -3.40 1.87 -18.88
C ARG A 51 -4.14 1.02 -19.91
N SER A 52 -5.28 0.49 -19.49
CA SER A 52 -6.25 -0.19 -20.34
C SER A 52 -7.61 0.46 -20.11
N SER A 53 -8.39 0.62 -21.17
CA SER A 53 -9.80 1.05 -21.09
C SER A 53 -10.71 -0.09 -21.55
N SER A 54 -10.27 -1.33 -21.33
CA SER A 54 -10.96 -2.52 -21.79
C SER A 54 -11.99 -2.95 -20.74
N GLU A 55 -13.16 -3.39 -21.20
CA GLU A 55 -14.16 -3.99 -20.34
C GLU A 55 -14.15 -5.52 -20.50
N ALA A 56 -14.06 -6.22 -19.37
CA ALA A 56 -14.31 -7.65 -19.31
C ALA A 56 -15.75 -7.89 -18.89
N ILE A 57 -16.43 -8.86 -19.50
CA ILE A 57 -17.80 -9.23 -19.11
C ILE A 57 -17.71 -10.43 -18.18
N SER A 58 -18.22 -10.29 -16.96
CA SER A 58 -18.32 -11.40 -16.03
C SER A 58 -19.39 -12.40 -16.44
N ALA A 59 -19.30 -13.63 -15.93
CA ALA A 59 -20.32 -14.68 -16.18
C ALA A 59 -21.75 -14.30 -15.73
N SER A 60 -21.93 -13.27 -14.88
CA SER A 60 -23.24 -12.73 -14.49
C SER A 60 -23.72 -11.58 -15.38
N GLY A 61 -23.00 -11.26 -16.46
CA GLY A 61 -23.29 -10.15 -17.36
C GLY A 61 -22.87 -8.78 -16.85
N HIS A 62 -22.26 -8.66 -15.67
CA HIS A 62 -21.73 -7.38 -15.18
C HIS A 62 -20.39 -7.06 -15.86
N ALA A 63 -20.26 -5.82 -16.33
CA ALA A 63 -19.00 -5.29 -16.83
C ALA A 63 -18.01 -5.09 -15.68
N ILE A 64 -16.79 -5.58 -15.87
CA ILE A 64 -15.63 -5.40 -15.01
C ILE A 64 -14.66 -4.53 -15.78
N GLN A 65 -14.39 -3.34 -15.25
CA GLN A 65 -13.39 -2.45 -15.81
C GLN A 65 -11.99 -3.01 -15.59
N VAL A 66 -11.24 -3.18 -16.68
CA VAL A 66 -9.81 -3.49 -16.66
C VAL A 66 -9.07 -2.18 -16.83
N ASN A 67 -8.61 -1.61 -15.71
CA ASN A 67 -8.00 -0.28 -15.71
C ASN A 67 -6.53 -0.31 -16.13
N TYR A 68 -5.85 -1.44 -15.87
CA TYR A 68 -4.41 -1.57 -16.09
C TYR A 68 -4.04 -2.96 -16.57
N GLN A 69 -2.90 -3.05 -17.24
CA GLN A 69 -2.30 -4.29 -17.70
C GLN A 69 -0.78 -4.21 -17.57
N SER A 70 -0.13 -5.34 -17.33
CA SER A 70 1.34 -5.45 -17.34
C SER A 70 1.76 -6.76 -17.97
N GLN A 71 2.90 -6.75 -18.65
CA GLN A 71 3.64 -7.97 -18.98
C GLN A 71 4.38 -8.46 -17.74
N VAL A 72 4.29 -9.76 -17.47
CA VAL A 72 4.89 -10.41 -16.30
C VAL A 72 5.39 -11.80 -16.69
N SER A 73 6.56 -12.17 -16.18
CA SER A 73 7.10 -13.51 -16.32
C SER A 73 6.36 -14.48 -15.38
N ILE A 74 5.70 -15.50 -15.92
CA ILE A 74 5.10 -16.59 -15.14
C ILE A 74 5.91 -17.88 -15.32
N THR A 75 6.20 -18.56 -14.21
CA THR A 75 6.85 -19.87 -14.20
C THR A 75 5.90 -20.93 -13.64
N ILE A 76 5.52 -21.88 -14.51
CA ILE A 76 4.72 -23.07 -14.16
C ILE A 76 5.41 -24.29 -14.78
N ALA A 77 5.49 -25.39 -14.04
CA ALA A 77 6.03 -26.67 -14.56
C ALA A 77 7.47 -26.55 -15.13
N GLN A 78 8.32 -25.72 -14.50
CA GLN A 78 9.70 -25.42 -14.94
C GLN A 78 9.79 -24.67 -16.28
N LYS A 79 8.66 -24.26 -16.87
CA LYS A 79 8.60 -23.39 -18.04
C LYS A 79 8.29 -21.98 -17.59
N THR A 80 9.10 -21.02 -18.04
CA THR A 80 8.85 -19.59 -17.88
C THR A 80 8.36 -19.00 -19.20
N ILE A 81 7.31 -18.20 -19.15
CA ILE A 81 6.75 -17.47 -20.29
C ILE A 81 6.38 -16.05 -19.86
N GLU A 82 6.33 -15.11 -20.80
CA GLU A 82 5.74 -13.80 -20.57
C GLU A 82 4.23 -13.86 -20.80
N ILE A 83 3.47 -13.26 -19.90
CA ILE A 83 2.01 -13.15 -19.99
C ILE A 83 1.55 -11.73 -19.69
N THR A 84 0.42 -11.35 -20.28
CA THR A 84 -0.27 -10.12 -19.90
C THR A 84 -1.20 -10.41 -18.72
N ILE A 85 -1.04 -9.67 -17.62
CA ILE A 85 -1.99 -9.67 -16.51
C ILE A 85 -2.87 -8.43 -16.61
N ASN A 86 -4.19 -8.65 -16.60
CA ASN A 86 -5.20 -7.58 -16.56
C ASN A 86 -5.57 -7.29 -15.11
N PHE A 87 -5.27 -6.09 -14.62
CA PHE A 87 -5.54 -5.71 -13.25
C PHE A 87 -6.90 -5.05 -13.09
N ILE A 88 -7.67 -5.56 -12.11
CA ILE A 88 -9.02 -5.11 -11.80
C ILE A 88 -9.12 -4.68 -10.33
N SER A 89 -10.22 -4.00 -9.96
CA SER A 89 -10.47 -3.57 -8.58
C SER A 89 -10.55 -4.75 -7.62
N SER A 90 -9.89 -4.61 -6.46
CA SER A 90 -9.89 -5.60 -5.38
C SER A 90 -11.27 -6.00 -4.87
N GLN A 91 -12.26 -5.11 -4.97
CA GLN A 91 -13.64 -5.41 -4.58
C GLN A 91 -14.26 -6.56 -5.42
N THR A 92 -13.72 -6.80 -6.61
CA THR A 92 -14.13 -7.91 -7.49
C THR A 92 -13.46 -9.24 -7.10
N PHE A 93 -12.35 -9.21 -6.37
CA PHE A 93 -11.65 -10.37 -5.79
C PHE A 93 -12.08 -10.56 -4.33
N SER A 94 -13.27 -11.12 -4.11
CA SER A 94 -13.81 -11.34 -2.75
C SER A 94 -13.32 -12.62 -2.06
N ASN A 95 -12.60 -13.50 -2.78
CA ASN A 95 -12.21 -14.83 -2.28
C ASN A 95 -10.69 -14.96 -2.15
N LYS A 96 -10.19 -15.07 -0.92
CA LYS A 96 -8.75 -15.02 -0.54
C LYS A 96 -7.98 -16.33 -0.75
N THR A 97 -8.51 -17.28 -1.52
CA THR A 97 -7.91 -18.63 -1.62
C THR A 97 -6.82 -18.75 -2.69
N PHE A 98 -6.79 -17.81 -3.64
CA PHE A 98 -5.83 -17.66 -4.74
C PHE A 98 -5.59 -16.16 -5.00
N ASP A 99 -4.47 -15.82 -5.63
CA ASP A 99 -4.06 -14.43 -5.84
C ASP A 99 -4.34 -13.95 -7.28
N ILE A 100 -4.37 -14.88 -8.23
CA ILE A 100 -4.57 -14.60 -9.67
C ILE A 100 -5.47 -15.66 -10.30
N ILE A 101 -6.28 -15.25 -11.28
CA ILE A 101 -7.05 -16.15 -12.14
C ILE A 101 -6.30 -16.28 -13.46
N LEU A 102 -5.88 -17.50 -13.81
CA LEU A 102 -5.31 -17.79 -15.12
C LEU A 102 -6.41 -18.15 -16.09
N GLY A 103 -6.60 -17.28 -17.08
CA GLY A 103 -7.54 -17.45 -18.18
C GLY A 103 -6.95 -18.22 -19.35
N CYS A 104 -7.79 -18.46 -20.36
CA CYS A 104 -7.43 -19.21 -21.56
C CYS A 104 -6.25 -18.57 -22.32
N ASP A 105 -6.17 -17.24 -22.37
CA ASP A 105 -5.05 -16.47 -22.94
C ASP A 105 -3.68 -16.89 -22.38
N THR A 106 -3.59 -17.21 -21.10
CA THR A 106 -2.37 -17.71 -20.49
C THR A 106 -2.23 -19.22 -20.66
N LEU A 107 -3.30 -19.99 -20.46
CA LEU A 107 -3.25 -21.45 -20.48
C LEU A 107 -2.89 -22.02 -21.86
N GLU A 108 -3.24 -21.35 -22.94
CA GLU A 108 -2.93 -21.77 -24.32
C GLU A 108 -1.43 -21.77 -24.66
N HIS A 109 -0.59 -21.14 -23.82
CA HIS A 109 0.86 -21.15 -23.99
C HIS A 109 1.51 -22.51 -23.69
N TRP A 110 0.76 -23.45 -23.10
CA TRP A 110 1.21 -24.84 -22.93
C TRP A 110 0.68 -25.73 -24.06
N PRO A 111 1.47 -26.71 -24.53
CA PRO A 111 1.03 -27.63 -25.58
C PRO A 111 -0.26 -28.37 -25.25
N SER A 112 -0.47 -28.66 -23.97
CA SER A 112 -1.71 -29.21 -23.43
C SER A 112 -1.86 -28.82 -21.96
N VAL A 113 -3.09 -28.58 -21.53
CA VAL A 113 -3.44 -28.43 -20.11
C VAL A 113 -4.59 -29.40 -19.83
N SER A 114 -4.38 -30.36 -18.92
CA SER A 114 -5.44 -31.28 -18.48
C SER A 114 -5.64 -31.15 -16.96
N ILE A 115 -6.90 -31.10 -16.54
CA ILE A 115 -7.29 -30.87 -15.15
C ILE A 115 -7.93 -32.17 -14.64
N ASP A 116 -7.22 -32.90 -13.77
CA ASP A 116 -7.73 -34.07 -13.08
C ASP A 116 -8.22 -33.68 -11.68
N LEU A 117 -9.52 -33.38 -11.58
CA LEU A 117 -10.14 -33.01 -10.31
C LEU A 117 -10.20 -34.18 -9.31
N LYS A 118 -10.20 -35.43 -9.79
CA LYS A 118 -10.29 -36.63 -8.94
C LYS A 118 -8.94 -36.87 -8.25
N ASN A 119 -7.86 -36.81 -9.02
CA ASN A 119 -6.50 -36.99 -8.52
C ASN A 119 -5.85 -35.71 -8.01
N ARG A 120 -6.56 -34.56 -8.11
CA ARG A 120 -6.09 -33.24 -7.67
C ARG A 120 -4.77 -32.85 -8.35
N GLU A 121 -4.72 -33.00 -9.67
CA GLU A 121 -3.52 -32.73 -10.48
C GLU A 121 -3.86 -31.95 -11.75
N VAL A 122 -3.04 -30.97 -12.10
CA VAL A 122 -3.08 -30.29 -13.39
C VAL A 122 -1.82 -30.67 -14.16
N GLN A 123 -1.98 -31.24 -15.35
CA GLN A 123 -0.87 -31.57 -16.22
C GLN A 123 -0.64 -30.46 -17.23
N PHE A 124 0.56 -29.88 -17.21
CA PHE A 124 1.02 -28.88 -18.17
C PHE A 124 1.99 -29.55 -19.15
N GLY A 125 1.53 -29.86 -20.35
CA GLY A 125 2.25 -30.69 -21.31
C GLY A 125 2.45 -32.10 -20.75
N ARG A 126 3.70 -32.44 -20.43
CA ARG A 126 4.05 -33.73 -19.79
C ARG A 126 4.28 -33.62 -18.29
N THR A 127 4.25 -32.41 -17.72
CA THR A 127 4.63 -32.16 -16.35
C THR A 127 3.39 -32.10 -15.46
N PRO A 128 3.20 -33.07 -14.55
CA PRO A 128 2.13 -33.02 -13.57
C PRO A 128 2.43 -32.02 -12.44
N ILE A 129 1.43 -31.25 -12.03
CA ILE A 129 1.46 -30.38 -10.86
C ILE A 129 0.29 -30.73 -9.96
N LYS A 130 0.55 -31.06 -8.70
CA LYS A 130 -0.51 -31.25 -7.71
C LYS A 130 -1.23 -29.94 -7.43
N MET A 131 -2.56 -29.97 -7.47
CA MET A 131 -3.39 -28.87 -7.02
C MET A 131 -3.17 -28.66 -5.52
N SER A 132 -3.10 -27.41 -5.10
CA SER A 132 -3.12 -27.05 -3.69
C SER A 132 -4.44 -27.52 -3.06
N ASP A 133 -4.37 -28.50 -2.15
CA ASP A 133 -5.53 -29.08 -1.45
C ASP A 133 -6.14 -28.19 -0.39
N HIS A 134 -5.41 -27.16 0.01
CA HIS A 134 -5.85 -26.16 0.96
C HIS A 134 -5.47 -24.77 0.44
N PRO A 135 -6.24 -23.74 0.79
CA PRO A 135 -5.69 -22.40 0.82
C PRO A 135 -4.53 -22.43 1.83
N ASN A 136 -3.29 -22.73 1.38
CA ASN A 136 -2.07 -22.18 1.99
C ASN A 136 -2.29 -20.68 2.12
N ASN A 137 -2.90 -20.27 3.21
CA ASN A 137 -3.04 -18.89 3.59
C ASN A 137 -1.62 -18.33 3.60
N MET A 138 -1.24 -17.58 2.56
CA MET A 138 -0.03 -16.75 2.60
C MET A 138 -0.15 -15.77 3.78
N TYR A 139 -1.39 -15.55 4.23
CA TYR A 139 -1.78 -14.79 5.39
C TYR A 139 -2.62 -15.63 6.37
N PHE A 140 -2.01 -16.04 7.48
CA PHE A 140 -2.69 -16.61 8.63
C PHE A 140 -3.46 -15.54 9.36
N ARG A 141 -4.70 -15.86 9.67
CA ARG A 141 -5.57 -14.98 10.42
C ARG A 141 -5.17 -15.00 11.88
N ILE A 142 -5.01 -13.82 12.47
CA ILE A 142 -4.81 -13.68 13.91
C ILE A 142 -6.05 -13.06 14.54
N SER A 143 -6.67 -13.84 15.42
CA SER A 143 -7.85 -13.46 16.19
C SER A 143 -7.49 -13.27 17.67
N SER A 144 -8.21 -12.44 18.41
CA SER A 144 -7.87 -12.19 19.82
C SER A 144 -8.08 -13.44 20.66
N ALA A 145 -7.08 -13.85 21.44
CA ALA A 145 -7.21 -15.02 22.31
C ALA A 145 -8.23 -14.78 23.45
N ASN A 146 -8.33 -13.53 23.91
CA ASN A 146 -9.20 -13.10 25.01
C ASN A 146 -9.86 -11.75 24.69
N SER A 147 -10.93 -11.42 25.40
CA SER A 147 -11.47 -10.06 25.37
C SER A 147 -10.52 -9.12 26.14
N ILE A 148 -10.21 -7.97 25.55
CA ILE A 148 -9.32 -6.97 26.14
C ILE A 148 -9.78 -5.55 25.82
N SER A 149 -9.56 -4.64 26.76
CA SER A 149 -9.78 -3.21 26.60
C SER A 149 -8.44 -2.51 26.36
N LEU A 150 -8.31 -1.84 25.21
CA LEU A 150 -7.18 -0.99 24.91
C LEU A 150 -7.39 0.37 25.56
N ASN A 151 -6.50 0.76 26.48
CA ASN A 151 -6.60 2.05 27.15
C ASN A 151 -6.32 3.20 26.17
N PRO A 152 -6.88 4.40 26.41
CA PRO A 152 -6.55 5.60 25.66
C PRO A 152 -5.05 5.89 25.62
N ASN A 153 -4.56 6.44 24.51
CA ASN A 153 -3.17 6.88 24.31
C ASN A 153 -2.13 5.84 24.77
N SER A 154 -2.34 4.56 24.46
CA SER A 154 -1.51 3.47 24.97
C SER A 154 -1.09 2.48 23.89
N GLN A 155 0.02 1.79 24.15
CA GLN A 155 0.40 0.57 23.43
C GLN A 155 0.15 -0.62 24.34
N THR A 156 -0.53 -1.64 23.82
CA THR A 156 -0.86 -2.85 24.57
C THR A 156 -0.40 -4.07 23.80
N ILE A 157 0.37 -4.93 24.48
CA ILE A 157 0.74 -6.24 23.95
C ILE A 157 -0.43 -7.19 24.21
N ILE A 158 -0.98 -7.77 23.15
CA ILE A 158 -2.08 -8.71 23.22
C ILE A 158 -1.64 -10.10 22.77
N THR A 159 -2.37 -11.12 23.22
CA THR A 159 -2.21 -12.49 22.71
C THR A 159 -3.25 -12.73 21.62
N GLY A 160 -2.79 -13.06 20.43
CA GLY A 160 -3.62 -13.56 19.34
C GLY A 160 -3.51 -15.07 19.18
N THR A 161 -4.53 -15.69 18.60
CA THR A 161 -4.54 -17.08 18.12
C THR A 161 -4.31 -17.07 16.62
N ILE A 162 -3.30 -17.79 16.14
CA ILE A 162 -3.06 -18.03 14.72
C ILE A 162 -3.98 -19.16 14.25
N GLU A 163 -4.85 -18.87 13.30
CA GLU A 163 -5.75 -19.86 12.72
C GLU A 163 -5.00 -20.72 11.69
N ASN A 164 -5.05 -22.05 11.84
CA ASN A 164 -4.42 -23.04 10.96
C ASN A 164 -2.87 -23.00 10.94
N GLU A 165 -2.23 -22.83 12.09
CA GLU A 165 -0.76 -22.86 12.23
C GLU A 165 -0.10 -24.01 11.42
N ILE A 166 0.97 -23.70 10.67
CA ILE A 166 1.66 -24.66 9.79
C ILE A 166 2.39 -25.72 10.61
N SER A 167 3.13 -25.27 11.61
CA SER A 167 3.89 -26.09 12.54
C SER A 167 4.03 -25.37 13.87
N THR A 168 4.12 -26.12 14.96
CA THR A 168 4.37 -25.55 16.27
C THR A 168 5.67 -24.74 16.27
N ASN A 169 5.62 -23.55 16.85
CA ASN A 169 6.76 -22.64 16.97
C ASN A 169 7.30 -22.07 15.63
N SER A 170 6.40 -21.86 14.66
CA SER A 170 6.78 -21.19 13.42
C SER A 170 6.95 -19.68 13.63
N THR A 171 7.87 -19.07 12.89
CA THR A 171 8.04 -17.62 12.88
C THR A 171 7.06 -16.97 11.92
N TYR A 172 6.43 -15.87 12.33
CA TYR A 172 5.47 -15.13 11.54
C TYR A 172 5.83 -13.65 11.46
N ILE A 173 5.61 -13.06 10.28
CA ILE A 173 5.65 -11.62 10.03
C ILE A 173 4.20 -11.11 10.13
N ILE A 174 3.97 -10.09 10.94
CA ILE A 174 2.66 -9.47 11.16
C ILE A 174 2.75 -8.03 10.69
N THR A 175 2.20 -7.75 9.51
CA THR A 175 2.31 -6.43 8.86
C THR A 175 0.96 -5.82 8.54
N HIS A 176 -0.11 -6.61 8.50
CA HIS A 176 -1.41 -6.14 8.04
C HIS A 176 -2.44 -6.16 9.17
N LEU A 177 -2.86 -4.97 9.60
CA LEU A 177 -4.00 -4.81 10.51
C LEU A 177 -5.32 -5.06 9.77
N GLU A 178 -6.34 -5.57 10.44
CA GLU A 178 -7.68 -5.75 9.88
C GLU A 178 -8.42 -4.42 9.70
N GLU A 179 -9.30 -4.34 8.70
CA GLU A 179 -9.96 -3.10 8.30
C GLU A 179 -10.90 -2.53 9.37
N LYS A 180 -11.73 -3.36 10.01
CA LYS A 180 -12.59 -2.93 11.12
C LYS A 180 -11.80 -2.51 12.36
N MET A 181 -10.57 -2.99 12.52
CA MET A 181 -9.65 -2.45 13.54
C MET A 181 -9.13 -1.06 13.15
N ARG A 182 -8.79 -0.83 11.88
CA ARG A 182 -8.44 0.51 11.37
C ARG A 182 -9.60 1.50 11.51
N GLU A 183 -10.83 1.09 11.22
CA GLU A 183 -12.04 1.91 11.39
C GLU A 183 -12.25 2.35 12.85
N LYS A 184 -11.75 1.57 13.82
CA LYS A 184 -11.73 1.94 15.24
C LYS A 184 -10.57 2.87 15.62
N ASN A 185 -9.78 3.34 14.65
CA ASN A 185 -8.54 4.10 14.83
C ASN A 185 -7.49 3.35 15.66
N ILE A 186 -7.45 2.02 15.59
CA ILE A 186 -6.39 1.21 16.20
C ILE A 186 -5.19 1.19 15.25
N GLY A 187 -3.99 1.41 15.78
CA GLY A 187 -2.72 1.19 15.09
C GLY A 187 -2.12 -0.17 15.44
N MET A 188 -1.21 -0.66 14.61
CA MET A 188 -0.43 -1.87 14.87
C MET A 188 1.03 -1.63 14.49
N VAL A 189 1.94 -2.12 15.31
CA VAL A 189 3.37 -2.10 15.00
C VAL A 189 3.68 -3.33 14.14
N PRO A 190 4.30 -3.19 12.95
CA PRO A 190 4.80 -4.33 12.21
C PRO A 190 5.81 -5.11 13.05
N LEU A 191 5.68 -6.43 13.14
CA LEU A 191 6.56 -7.24 13.99
C LEU A 191 6.77 -8.66 13.45
N VAL A 192 7.89 -9.25 13.87
CA VAL A 192 8.23 -10.65 13.62
C VAL A 192 8.20 -11.38 14.96
N ASN A 193 7.46 -12.48 15.04
CA ASN A 193 7.32 -13.21 16.29
C ASN A 193 7.08 -14.70 16.07
N ASN A 194 7.47 -15.51 17.04
CA ASN A 194 7.25 -16.94 17.01
C ASN A 194 5.88 -17.26 17.60
N SER A 195 5.17 -18.20 16.98
CA SER A 195 4.03 -18.82 17.62
C SER A 195 4.47 -19.71 18.78
N GLN A 196 3.61 -19.93 19.75
CA GLN A 196 3.76 -20.93 20.80
C GLN A 196 2.41 -21.62 20.98
N ASN A 197 2.30 -22.85 20.48
CA ASN A 197 1.04 -23.63 20.50
C ASN A 197 -0.15 -22.83 19.94
N GLY A 198 0.00 -22.24 18.76
CA GLY A 198 -1.03 -21.43 18.11
C GLY A 198 -1.22 -20.03 18.69
N LEU A 199 -0.51 -19.64 19.75
CA LEU A 199 -0.58 -18.30 20.33
C LEU A 199 0.59 -17.42 19.84
N ILE A 200 0.32 -16.15 19.59
CA ILE A 200 1.33 -15.17 19.17
C ILE A 200 1.09 -13.81 19.83
N LYS A 201 2.15 -13.05 20.11
CA LYS A 201 2.01 -11.69 20.66
C LYS A 201 1.96 -10.66 19.54
N ILE A 202 1.02 -9.72 19.65
CA ILE A 202 0.86 -8.56 18.76
C ILE A 202 0.89 -7.29 19.60
N VAL A 203 1.48 -6.21 19.08
CA VAL A 203 1.39 -4.87 19.68
C VAL A 203 0.33 -4.04 18.96
N LEU A 204 -0.70 -3.63 19.69
CA LEU A 204 -1.71 -2.69 19.22
C LEU A 204 -1.54 -1.34 19.90
N THR A 205 -1.79 -0.28 19.15
CA THR A 205 -1.76 1.12 19.62
C THR A 205 -3.17 1.67 19.60
N ASN A 206 -3.62 2.24 20.71
CA ASN A 206 -4.84 3.05 20.76
C ASN A 206 -4.43 4.53 20.92
N PRO A 207 -4.38 5.31 19.82
CA PRO A 207 -4.11 6.75 19.86
C PRO A 207 -5.35 7.60 20.22
N THR A 208 -6.49 6.97 20.49
CA THR A 208 -7.73 7.70 20.79
C THR A 208 -7.86 8.03 22.28
N GLN A 209 -8.82 8.89 22.60
CA GLN A 209 -9.16 9.25 23.99
C GLN A 209 -10.15 8.26 24.64
N ASN A 210 -10.64 7.26 23.90
CA ASN A 210 -11.65 6.32 24.38
C ASN A 210 -11.05 4.92 24.58
N ILE A 211 -11.61 4.19 25.54
CA ILE A 211 -11.30 2.76 25.67
C ILE A 211 -11.87 2.03 24.46
N ILE A 212 -11.03 1.23 23.78
CA ILE A 212 -11.47 0.40 22.65
C ILE A 212 -11.52 -1.06 23.08
N ASN A 213 -12.69 -1.67 22.97
CA ASN A 213 -12.87 -3.08 23.34
C ASN A 213 -12.62 -4.00 22.13
N ILE A 214 -11.77 -4.99 22.35
CA ILE A 214 -11.53 -6.12 21.46
C ILE A 214 -12.13 -7.35 22.13
N HIS A 215 -12.99 -8.07 21.41
CA HIS A 215 -13.62 -9.27 21.93
C HIS A 215 -12.78 -10.51 21.61
N LYS A 216 -12.90 -11.55 22.44
CA LYS A 216 -12.37 -12.88 22.14
C LYS A 216 -12.81 -13.34 20.74
N ASN A 217 -11.90 -13.95 19.99
CA ASN A 217 -12.06 -14.42 18.62
C ASN A 217 -12.30 -13.31 17.57
N GLN A 218 -12.23 -12.03 17.95
CA GLN A 218 -12.32 -10.94 16.98
C GLN A 218 -11.06 -10.94 16.10
N HIS A 219 -11.25 -10.77 14.80
CA HIS A 219 -10.14 -10.63 13.84
C HIS A 219 -9.32 -9.39 14.16
N ILE A 220 -8.00 -9.53 14.25
CA ILE A 220 -7.10 -8.40 14.51
C ILE A 220 -6.22 -8.11 13.31
N ALA A 221 -5.55 -9.14 12.80
CA ALA A 221 -4.47 -8.95 11.84
C ALA A 221 -4.29 -10.19 10.96
N LEU A 222 -3.51 -10.00 9.91
CA LEU A 222 -3.02 -11.06 9.04
C LEU A 222 -1.50 -11.19 9.22
N SER A 223 -1.00 -12.42 9.17
CA SER A 223 0.43 -12.73 9.27
C SER A 223 0.90 -13.69 8.19
N SER A 224 2.13 -13.54 7.71
CA SER A 224 2.75 -14.51 6.81
C SER A 224 3.80 -15.35 7.56
N PRO A 225 3.98 -16.62 7.21
CA PRO A 225 5.03 -17.44 7.81
C PRO A 225 6.37 -16.99 7.23
N LEU A 226 7.38 -16.86 8.07
CA LEU A 226 8.76 -16.67 7.64
C LEU A 226 9.35 -18.06 7.38
N THR A 227 9.26 -18.56 6.13
CA THR A 227 10.00 -19.74 5.72
C THR A 227 11.45 -19.34 5.45
N LEU A 228 12.38 -19.83 6.27
CA LEU A 228 13.81 -19.79 5.98
C LEU A 228 14.10 -20.82 4.87
N ASP A 229 13.54 -20.60 3.69
CA ASP A 229 13.93 -21.37 2.51
C ASP A 229 15.32 -20.87 2.11
N SER A 230 16.34 -21.65 2.48
CA SER A 230 17.73 -21.59 2.02
C SER A 230 18.19 -20.16 1.68
N VAL A 231 18.77 -19.47 2.66
CA VAL A 231 19.51 -18.21 2.46
C VAL A 231 20.21 -18.28 1.11
N ASN A 232 19.70 -17.55 0.13
CA ASN A 232 20.49 -17.24 -1.05
C ASN A 232 21.55 -16.27 -0.50
N PRO A 233 22.84 -16.65 -0.45
CA PRO A 233 23.87 -15.78 0.13
C PRO A 233 24.05 -14.48 -0.68
N ASN A 234 23.30 -14.33 -1.78
CA ASN A 234 23.22 -13.12 -2.60
C ASN A 234 22.03 -12.22 -2.25
N ILE A 235 21.59 -12.16 -0.97
CA ILE A 235 21.01 -10.90 -0.51
C ILE A 235 22.14 -9.89 -0.66
N LEU A 236 22.07 -9.12 -1.73
CA LEU A 236 22.90 -7.94 -1.93
C LEU A 236 22.75 -7.11 -0.66
N ILE A 237 23.77 -7.18 0.19
CA ILE A 237 24.14 -6.04 0.99
C ILE A 237 24.60 -5.02 -0.08
N GLU A 238 23.64 -4.32 -0.67
CA GLU A 238 23.90 -2.96 -1.11
C GLU A 238 24.22 -2.22 0.17
N THR A 239 25.50 -2.30 0.53
CA THR A 239 26.15 -1.18 1.17
C THR A 239 25.96 -0.08 0.14
N GLU A 240 24.92 0.73 0.32
CA GLU A 240 24.94 2.07 -0.23
C GLU A 240 26.25 2.65 0.29
N GLN A 241 27.26 2.65 -0.58
CA GLN A 241 28.24 3.69 -0.53
C GLN A 241 27.39 4.95 -0.57
N ILE A 242 27.33 5.63 0.57
CA ILE A 242 26.80 6.98 0.69
C ILE A 242 27.65 7.80 -0.27
N ASN A 243 27.23 7.81 -1.53
CA ASN A 243 27.63 8.81 -2.48
C ASN A 243 27.07 10.07 -1.85
N ASN A 244 27.97 10.89 -1.31
CA ASN A 244 27.68 12.27 -0.96
C ASN A 244 27.04 12.89 -2.20
N ILE A 245 25.70 12.87 -2.25
CA ILE A 245 24.94 13.74 -3.12
C ILE A 245 25.25 15.10 -2.54
N SER A 246 26.20 15.77 -3.20
CA SER A 246 26.48 17.17 -3.03
C SER A 246 25.14 17.88 -2.96
N GLN A 247 24.87 18.48 -1.80
CA GLN A 247 23.78 19.38 -1.55
C GLN A 247 23.67 20.34 -2.74
N GLU A 248 22.70 20.12 -3.61
CA GLU A 248 22.16 21.24 -4.36
C GLU A 248 21.49 22.11 -3.31
N ASN A 249 22.23 23.15 -2.91
CA ASN A 249 21.75 24.21 -2.05
C ASN A 249 20.53 24.87 -2.68
N THR A 250 19.35 24.29 -2.51
CA THR A 250 18.12 25.07 -2.40
C THR A 250 18.33 25.93 -1.16
N LYS A 251 18.70 27.20 -1.37
CA LYS A 251 18.85 28.17 -0.29
C LYS A 251 17.50 28.28 0.40
N ILE A 252 17.33 27.55 1.50
CA ILE A 252 16.22 27.70 2.43
C ILE A 252 16.26 29.16 2.86
N ILE A 253 15.23 29.92 2.47
CA ILE A 253 15.07 31.29 2.94
C ILE A 253 14.53 31.16 4.36
N GLU A 254 15.45 31.08 5.33
CA GLU A 254 15.09 31.09 6.75
C GLU A 254 14.39 32.41 7.07
N ASP A 255 13.24 32.36 7.74
CA ASP A 255 12.66 33.55 8.35
C ASP A 255 13.64 34.01 9.45
N PRO A 256 14.24 35.21 9.35
CA PRO A 256 15.19 35.71 10.35
C PRO A 256 14.57 35.86 11.76
N LYS A 257 13.25 35.66 11.91
CA LYS A 257 12.53 35.67 13.18
C LYS A 257 12.14 34.30 13.70
N PHE A 258 12.44 33.20 13.00
CA PHE A 258 12.08 31.86 13.47
C PHE A 258 12.79 31.56 14.79
N LYS A 259 12.00 31.45 15.86
CA LYS A 259 12.47 31.06 17.19
C LYS A 259 11.35 30.33 17.90
N ILE A 260 11.67 29.15 18.44
CA ILE A 260 10.75 28.43 19.31
C ILE A 260 10.65 29.18 20.63
N ASP A 261 9.46 29.69 20.93
CA ASP A 261 9.18 30.43 22.16
C ASP A 261 8.75 29.48 23.27
N PHE A 262 9.63 29.28 24.25
CA PHE A 262 9.38 28.43 25.41
C PHE A 262 8.76 29.20 26.60
N THR A 263 8.49 30.50 26.48
CA THR A 263 8.04 31.34 27.62
C THR A 263 6.66 30.94 28.17
N GLN A 264 5.84 30.27 27.36
CA GLN A 264 4.50 29.82 27.75
C GLN A 264 4.47 28.34 28.20
N ALA A 265 5.61 27.66 28.26
CA ALA A 265 5.68 26.25 28.63
C ALA A 265 5.34 26.06 30.13
N GLN A 266 4.31 25.28 30.43
CA GLN A 266 3.87 24.97 31.80
C GLN A 266 4.49 23.66 32.30
N VAL A 267 5.82 23.62 32.35
CA VAL A 267 6.59 22.44 32.79
C VAL A 267 7.64 22.84 33.81
N ASP A 268 8.17 21.88 34.57
CA ASP A 268 9.28 22.15 35.47
C ASP A 268 10.59 22.40 34.70
N GLN A 269 11.63 22.84 35.41
CA GLN A 269 12.88 23.22 34.77
C GLN A 269 13.63 22.04 34.15
N GLU A 270 13.43 20.83 34.67
CA GLU A 270 14.09 19.63 34.17
C GLU A 270 13.48 19.21 32.84
N ASP A 271 12.15 19.16 32.77
CA ASP A 271 11.43 18.83 31.54
C ASP A 271 11.51 19.95 30.50
N LEU A 272 11.61 21.23 30.93
CA LEU A 272 11.90 22.33 30.02
C LEU A 272 13.25 22.18 29.31
N ASN A 273 14.27 21.67 30.01
CA ASN A 273 15.58 21.43 29.42
C ASN A 273 15.53 20.26 28.43
N LYS A 274 14.87 19.15 28.80
CA LYS A 274 14.66 18.01 27.88
C LYS A 274 13.90 18.42 26.62
N LEU A 275 12.88 19.29 26.76
CA LEU A 275 12.12 19.81 25.62
C LEU A 275 13.00 20.67 24.69
N LYS A 276 13.88 21.50 25.24
CA LYS A 276 14.83 22.29 24.43
C LYS A 276 15.80 21.39 23.67
N GLU A 277 16.39 20.41 24.35
CA GLU A 277 17.28 19.42 23.74
C GLU A 277 16.58 18.68 22.60
N LEU A 278 15.33 18.26 22.80
CA LEU A 278 14.54 17.58 21.77
C LEU A 278 14.25 18.50 20.57
N CYS A 279 13.90 19.76 20.81
CA CYS A 279 13.68 20.74 19.72
C CYS A 279 14.96 21.06 18.95
N GLU A 280 16.13 21.02 19.60
CA GLU A 280 17.43 21.17 18.95
C GLU A 280 17.82 19.93 18.15
N GLU A 281 17.60 18.73 18.71
CA GLU A 281 17.86 17.45 18.05
C GLU A 281 17.08 17.34 16.74
N PHE A 282 15.78 17.65 16.78
CA PHE A 282 14.88 17.59 15.63
C PHE A 282 14.63 18.98 15.00
N HIS A 283 15.62 19.87 15.00
CA HIS A 283 15.42 21.24 14.48
C HIS A 283 15.03 21.30 12.99
N ASP A 284 15.28 20.22 12.23
CA ASP A 284 15.04 20.07 10.80
C ASP A 284 13.58 19.70 10.46
N ILE A 285 12.81 19.18 11.41
CA ILE A 285 11.40 18.83 11.17
C ILE A 285 10.47 20.04 11.23
N PHE A 286 10.92 21.14 11.82
CA PHE A 286 10.12 22.35 11.99
C PHE A 286 10.23 23.23 10.75
N SER A 287 9.09 23.57 10.16
CA SER A 287 9.02 24.55 9.09
C SER A 287 9.52 25.92 9.57
N LYS A 288 10.62 26.40 8.98
CA LYS A 288 11.30 27.65 9.37
C LYS A 288 10.74 28.88 8.67
N SER A 289 9.87 28.71 7.68
CA SER A 289 9.16 29.79 7.00
C SER A 289 7.91 29.26 6.31
N GLN A 290 7.00 30.13 5.90
CA GLN A 290 5.81 29.74 5.12
C GLN A 290 6.13 29.08 3.76
N TYR A 291 7.37 29.16 3.29
CA TYR A 291 7.84 28.54 2.05
C TYR A 291 8.65 27.27 2.29
N ASP A 292 8.86 26.89 3.56
CA ASP A 292 9.50 25.65 3.98
C ASP A 292 8.45 24.55 4.14
N LEU A 293 7.96 24.06 2.99
CA LEU A 293 6.84 23.12 2.92
C LEU A 293 7.29 21.64 2.87
N GLY A 294 8.60 21.38 2.80
CA GLY A 294 9.15 20.06 2.52
C GLY A 294 8.76 19.54 1.13
N SER A 295 9.22 18.34 0.77
CA SER A 295 8.86 17.67 -0.48
C SER A 295 8.69 16.18 -0.26
N TYR A 296 7.68 15.58 -0.89
CA TYR A 296 7.51 14.13 -0.95
C TYR A 296 8.22 13.59 -2.20
N SER A 297 9.21 12.71 -2.01
CA SER A 297 10.07 12.20 -3.08
C SER A 297 9.70 10.80 -3.58
N ASP A 298 8.81 10.09 -2.87
CA ASP A 298 8.58 8.65 -3.14
C ASP A 298 7.61 8.39 -4.32
N GLY A 299 7.20 9.44 -5.05
CA GLY A 299 6.46 9.29 -6.29
C GLY A 299 5.75 10.56 -6.77
N GLN A 300 5.37 10.54 -8.05
CA GLN A 300 4.47 11.54 -8.64
C GLN A 300 3.01 11.09 -8.49
N TYR A 301 2.11 12.05 -8.28
CA TYR A 301 0.68 11.80 -8.15
C TYR A 301 -0.07 12.29 -9.39
N ASP A 302 -0.83 11.39 -10.03
CA ASP A 302 -1.70 11.74 -11.14
C ASP A 302 -3.07 12.21 -10.62
N ILE A 303 -3.45 13.45 -10.94
CA ILE A 303 -4.81 13.96 -10.70
C ILE A 303 -5.68 13.55 -11.90
N ILE A 304 -6.64 12.66 -11.67
CA ILE A 304 -7.56 12.18 -12.69
C ILE A 304 -8.71 13.18 -12.84
N THR A 305 -8.86 13.78 -14.03
CA THR A 305 -9.98 14.67 -14.36
C THR A 305 -11.16 13.88 -14.89
N GLU A 306 -12.39 14.33 -14.60
CA GLU A 306 -13.63 13.71 -15.14
C GLU A 306 -13.80 13.94 -16.65
N THR A 307 -13.10 14.94 -17.21
CA THR A 307 -13.18 15.30 -18.62
C THR A 307 -11.80 15.36 -19.24
N GLU A 308 -11.69 14.95 -20.50
CA GLU A 308 -10.44 15.00 -21.28
C GLU A 308 -10.18 16.39 -21.90
N LYS A 309 -11.22 17.23 -22.02
CA LYS A 309 -11.09 18.56 -22.62
C LYS A 309 -10.60 19.56 -21.57
N PRO A 310 -9.48 20.26 -21.81
CA PRO A 310 -9.00 21.30 -20.91
C PRO A 310 -10.04 22.39 -20.67
N VAL A 311 -10.27 22.72 -19.40
CA VAL A 311 -11.06 23.88 -19.01
C VAL A 311 -10.13 25.06 -18.83
N ALA A 312 -10.35 26.10 -19.64
CA ALA A 312 -9.59 27.35 -19.57
C ALA A 312 -10.53 28.53 -19.27
N SER A 313 -10.31 29.15 -18.13
CA SER A 313 -11.03 30.34 -17.66
C SER A 313 -10.08 31.52 -17.60
N LYS A 314 -10.54 32.69 -18.09
CA LYS A 314 -9.72 33.90 -18.12
C LYS A 314 -9.33 34.34 -16.69
N PRO A 315 -8.04 34.63 -16.42
CA PRO A 315 -7.60 35.14 -15.13
C PRO A 315 -8.34 36.42 -14.74
N ARG A 316 -8.66 36.56 -13.44
CA ARG A 316 -9.25 37.78 -12.91
C ARG A 316 -8.20 38.88 -12.84
N ARG A 317 -8.63 40.14 -13.00
CA ARG A 317 -7.75 41.29 -12.85
C ARG A 317 -7.34 41.44 -11.38
N THR A 318 -6.05 41.34 -11.09
CA THR A 318 -5.51 41.65 -9.76
C THR A 318 -5.67 43.14 -9.45
N PRO A 319 -6.28 43.51 -8.31
CA PRO A 319 -6.32 44.91 -7.85
C PRO A 319 -4.90 45.48 -7.71
N PHE A 320 -4.71 46.74 -8.11
CA PHE A 320 -3.39 47.37 -8.13
C PHE A 320 -2.66 47.31 -6.78
N ARG A 321 -3.40 47.46 -5.67
CA ARG A 321 -2.88 47.40 -4.30
C ARG A 321 -2.14 46.10 -3.98
N TYR A 322 -2.53 44.97 -4.58
CA TYR A 322 -1.97 43.65 -4.26
C TYR A 322 -0.93 43.18 -5.28
N LYS A 323 -0.69 43.95 -6.34
CA LYS A 323 0.13 43.48 -7.47
C LYS A 323 1.57 43.18 -7.06
N GLU A 324 2.22 44.11 -6.37
CA GLU A 324 3.63 43.97 -5.97
C GLU A 324 3.81 42.86 -4.91
N GLU A 325 2.89 42.76 -3.95
CA GLU A 325 2.95 41.73 -2.92
C GLU A 325 2.65 40.33 -3.49
N LEU A 326 1.72 40.24 -4.44
CA LEU A 326 1.43 39.00 -5.16
C LEU A 326 2.61 38.54 -6.01
N GLU A 327 3.24 39.44 -6.77
CA GLU A 327 4.44 39.13 -7.56
C GLU A 327 5.55 38.59 -6.65
N LYS A 328 5.81 39.24 -5.51
CA LYS A 328 6.77 38.73 -4.51
C LYS A 328 6.39 37.35 -3.99
N HIS A 329 5.11 37.09 -3.72
CA HIS A 329 4.67 35.79 -3.20
C HIS A 329 4.85 34.67 -4.24
N ILE A 330 4.48 34.92 -5.50
CA ILE A 330 4.69 33.96 -6.59
C ILE A 330 6.18 33.68 -6.79
N ASP A 331 7.03 34.71 -6.81
CA ASP A 331 8.48 34.54 -6.95
C ASP A 331 9.08 33.65 -5.85
N GLN A 332 8.55 33.73 -4.62
CA GLN A 332 8.99 32.89 -3.51
C GLN A 332 8.54 31.44 -3.66
N LEU A 333 7.30 31.20 -4.12
CA LEU A 333 6.80 29.85 -4.40
C LEU A 333 7.55 29.17 -5.55
N VAL A 334 7.94 29.93 -6.57
CA VAL A 334 8.79 29.45 -7.66
C VAL A 334 10.19 29.11 -7.15
N LYS A 335 10.81 29.99 -6.36
CA LYS A 335 12.13 29.73 -5.74
C LYS A 335 12.12 28.53 -4.80
N ALA A 336 11.01 28.29 -4.09
CA ALA A 336 10.83 27.15 -3.21
C ALA A 336 10.55 25.84 -3.96
N GLY A 337 10.38 25.86 -5.29
CA GLY A 337 10.09 24.67 -6.09
C GLY A 337 8.64 24.18 -5.99
N VAL A 338 7.76 24.95 -5.37
CA VAL A 338 6.33 24.63 -5.22
C VAL A 338 5.56 24.93 -6.50
N MET A 339 5.96 25.99 -7.22
CA MET A 339 5.40 26.36 -8.52
C MET A 339 6.47 26.32 -9.60
N VAL A 340 6.05 26.00 -10.82
CA VAL A 340 6.91 26.04 -12.01
C VAL A 340 6.17 26.76 -13.13
N GLU A 341 6.91 27.49 -13.96
CA GLU A 341 6.37 28.03 -15.20
C GLU A 341 5.95 26.87 -16.12
N SER A 342 4.72 26.93 -16.64
CA SER A 342 4.18 25.90 -17.52
C SER A 342 3.28 26.51 -18.60
N ASP A 343 3.26 25.88 -19.77
CA ASP A 343 2.40 26.24 -20.89
C ASP A 343 1.22 25.24 -20.97
N THR A 344 0.37 25.28 -19.95
CA THR A 344 -0.75 24.34 -19.80
C THR A 344 -2.04 24.88 -20.45
N PRO A 345 -2.81 24.03 -21.16
CA PRO A 345 -4.13 24.41 -21.67
C PRO A 345 -5.20 24.48 -20.56
N TRP A 346 -4.89 24.09 -19.32
CA TRP A 346 -5.79 24.14 -18.17
C TRP A 346 -5.57 25.43 -17.38
N LEU A 347 -6.57 26.32 -17.36
CA LEU A 347 -6.48 27.62 -16.68
C LEU A 347 -7.65 27.82 -15.73
N THR A 348 -7.34 27.94 -14.44
CA THR A 348 -8.32 28.26 -13.40
C THR A 348 -7.95 29.60 -12.75
N PRO A 349 -8.85 30.58 -12.69
CA PRO A 349 -8.55 31.89 -12.11
C PRO A 349 -8.46 31.79 -10.58
N PHE A 350 -7.33 32.20 -10.02
CA PHE A 350 -7.19 32.34 -8.57
C PHE A 350 -7.86 33.63 -8.06
N VAL A 351 -8.09 33.69 -6.75
CA VAL A 351 -8.52 34.86 -6.00
C VAL A 351 -7.47 35.21 -4.96
N VAL A 352 -7.13 36.49 -4.85
CA VAL A 352 -6.28 37.00 -3.77
C VAL A 352 -7.16 37.26 -2.56
N VAL A 353 -6.85 36.59 -1.44
CA VAL A 353 -7.52 36.79 -0.15
C VAL A 353 -6.52 37.33 0.86
N GLN A 354 -6.98 38.20 1.76
CA GLN A 354 -6.15 38.64 2.88
C GLN A 354 -6.40 37.70 4.07
N LYS A 355 -5.35 37.03 4.55
CA LYS A 355 -5.41 36.20 5.75
C LYS A 355 -5.43 37.06 7.01
N LYS A 356 -5.78 36.45 8.15
CA LYS A 356 -5.92 37.13 9.46
C LYS A 356 -4.62 37.76 9.96
N ASP A 357 -3.49 37.18 9.59
CA ASP A 357 -2.12 37.65 9.86
C ASP A 357 -1.68 38.79 8.92
N GLY A 358 -2.54 39.22 8.00
CA GLY A 358 -2.28 40.28 7.04
C GLY A 358 -1.61 39.81 5.75
N VAL A 359 -1.17 38.54 5.68
CA VAL A 359 -0.51 37.94 4.52
C VAL A 359 -1.52 37.64 3.42
N LEU A 360 -1.13 37.85 2.16
CA LEU A 360 -1.96 37.44 1.02
C LEU A 360 -1.93 35.92 0.84
N GLY A 361 -3.11 35.32 0.70
CA GLY A 361 -3.31 33.95 0.26
C GLY A 361 -3.83 33.91 -1.18
N LEU A 362 -3.44 32.86 -1.89
CA LEU A 362 -4.00 32.48 -3.18
C LEU A 362 -5.01 31.35 -2.95
N VAL A 363 -6.24 31.53 -3.46
CA VAL A 363 -7.32 30.53 -3.39
C VAL A 363 -7.87 30.24 -4.78
#